data_AF-A0A0H5NHG9-F1
#
_entry.id   AF-A0A0H5NHG9-F1
#
_cell.length_a   1.000
_cell.length_b   1.000
_cell.length_c   1.000
_cell.angle_alpha   90.00
_cell.angle_beta   90.00
_cell.angle_gamma   90.00
#
_symmetry.space_group_name_H-M   'P 1'
#
loop_
_entity.id
_entity.type
_entity.pdbx_description
1 polymer ?
#
loop_
_entity_poly.entity_id
_entity_poly.type
_entity_poly.pdbx_seq_one_letter_code
_entity_poly.pdbx_strand_id
1 'polypeptide(L)'
;MAEPSVEHSTWSGASGARWSVSKGTVRVRALVDEHGRVTALPDLPLGECFDLMDRALWERVRLDYECERDTNLADAIHRTRQRLRAVRKQR
;
A
#
# COMPACT_ATOMS: atom_id res chain seq x y z
N MET A 1 9.52 19.07 -5.17
CA MET A 1 8.20 18.61 -5.61
C MET A 1 8.04 17.18 -5.11
N ALA A 2 7.14 16.94 -4.16
CA ALA A 2 6.85 15.58 -3.68
C ALA A 2 6.06 14.84 -4.76
N GLU A 3 6.49 13.65 -5.15
CA GLU A 3 5.72 12.79 -6.05
C GLU A 3 4.33 12.54 -5.44
N PRO A 4 3.26 12.50 -6.25
CA PRO A 4 1.93 12.15 -5.75
C PRO A 4 1.97 10.69 -5.28
N SER A 5 2.13 10.50 -3.97
CA SER A 5 2.04 9.18 -3.35
C SER A 5 0.56 8.81 -3.29
N VAL A 6 0.20 7.69 -3.90
CA VAL A 6 -1.17 7.16 -3.88
C VAL A 6 -1.52 6.86 -2.43
N GLU A 7 -2.64 7.43 -1.97
CA GLU A 7 -3.14 7.20 -0.62
C GLU A 7 -4.21 6.12 -0.66
N HIS A 8 -4.08 5.18 0.27
CA HIS A 8 -4.95 4.03 0.44
C HIS A 8 -5.65 4.13 1.79
N SER A 9 -6.83 3.55 1.87
CA SER A 9 -7.59 3.43 3.11
C SER A 9 -8.00 1.98 3.30
N THR A 10 -7.57 1.40 4.41
CA THR A 10 -7.91 0.02 4.79
C THR A 10 -8.74 0.06 6.07
N TRP A 11 -9.74 -0.83 6.15
CA TRP A 11 -10.62 -0.95 7.32
C TRP A 11 -10.64 -2.38 7.84
N SER A 12 -10.63 -2.52 9.16
CA SER A 12 -10.82 -3.78 9.89
C SER A 12 -11.87 -3.55 10.98
N GLY A 13 -13.08 -4.05 10.77
CA GLY A 13 -14.23 -3.74 11.62
C GLY A 13 -14.53 -2.24 11.61
N ALA A 14 -14.60 -1.63 12.81
CA ALA A 14 -14.83 -0.19 12.99
C ALA A 14 -13.54 0.64 12.94
N SER A 15 -12.36 0.01 12.92
CA SER A 15 -11.07 0.70 12.88
C SER A 15 -10.53 0.79 11.45
N GLY A 16 -9.80 1.87 11.15
CA GLY A 16 -9.25 2.12 9.83
C GLY A 16 -7.84 2.71 9.85
N ALA A 17 -7.13 2.60 8.74
CA ALA A 17 -5.81 3.19 8.55
C ALA A 17 -5.73 3.86 7.18
N ARG A 18 -5.16 5.07 7.15
CA ARG A 18 -4.71 5.72 5.91
C ARG A 18 -3.23 5.54 5.75
N TRP A 19 -2.82 5.04 4.60
CA TRP A 19 -1.43 4.70 4.33
C TRP A 19 -1.06 4.98 2.87
N SER A 20 0.23 5.03 2.60
CA SER A 20 0.79 5.25 1.28
C SER A 20 2.07 4.45 1.11
N VAL A 21 2.54 4.27 -0.13
CA VAL A 21 3.83 3.62 -0.40
C VAL A 21 4.85 4.69 -0.77
N SER A 22 5.94 4.74 0.01
CA SER A 22 7.07 5.63 -0.26
C SER A 22 8.36 4.82 -0.27
N LYS A 23 9.07 4.85 -1.41
CA LYS A 23 10.33 4.11 -1.61
C LYS A 23 10.23 2.61 -1.25
N GLY A 24 9.10 1.98 -1.58
CA GLY A 24 8.84 0.56 -1.31
C GLY A 24 8.49 0.25 0.16
N THR A 25 8.31 1.25 1.01
CA THR A 25 7.87 1.09 2.40
C THR A 25 6.44 1.59 2.55
N VAL A 26 5.58 0.80 3.20
CA VAL A 26 4.24 1.23 3.61
C VAL A 26 4.38 2.23 4.75
N ARG A 27 3.81 3.42 4.56
CA ARG A 27 3.84 4.55 5.49
C ARG A 27 2.42 4.85 5.96
N VAL A 28 2.18 4.83 7.26
CA VAL A 28 0.87 5.08 7.85
C VAL A 28 0.80 6.55 8.27
N ARG A 29 -0.25 7.24 7.79
CA ARG A 29 -0.48 8.67 8.01
C ARG A 29 -1.56 8.96 9.03
N ALA A 30 -2.55 8.09 9.13
CA ALA A 30 -3.61 8.26 10.10
C ALA A 30 -4.21 6.92 10.50
N LEU A 31 -4.66 6.84 11.75
CA LEU A 31 -5.49 5.77 12.27
C LEU A 31 -6.86 6.33 12.59
N VAL A 32 -7.88 5.52 12.37
CA VAL A 32 -9.26 5.79 12.74
C VAL A 32 -9.66 4.73 13.75
N ASP A 33 -10.04 5.16 14.95
CA ASP A 33 -10.54 4.25 15.98
C ASP A 33 -12.02 3.89 15.76
N GLU A 34 -12.54 2.99 16.60
CA GLU A 34 -13.93 2.52 16.54
C GLU A 34 -14.99 3.62 16.77
N HIS A 35 -14.59 4.76 17.35
CA HIS A 35 -15.44 5.92 17.57
C HIS A 35 -15.32 6.95 16.43
N GLY A 36 -14.54 6.64 15.38
CA GLY A 36 -14.29 7.54 14.26
C GLY A 36 -13.28 8.64 14.57
N ARG A 37 -12.56 8.59 15.70
CA ARG A 37 -11.51 9.57 15.99
C ARG A 37 -10.31 9.29 15.11
N VAL A 38 -9.78 10.36 14.53
CA VAL A 38 -8.64 10.29 13.63
C VAL A 38 -7.38 10.72 14.37
N THR A 39 -6.42 9.81 14.49
CA THR A 39 -5.09 10.08 15.02
C THR A 39 -4.12 10.21 13.85
N ALA A 40 -3.62 11.42 13.61
CA ALA A 40 -2.57 11.64 12.63
C ALA A 40 -1.22 11.10 13.14
N LEU A 41 -0.50 10.40 12.27
CA LEU A 41 0.81 9.84 12.53
C LEU A 41 1.86 10.58 11.68
N PRO A 42 3.12 10.68 12.15
CA PRO A 42 4.19 11.35 11.42
C PRO A 42 4.77 10.48 10.28
N ASP A 43 3.90 9.92 9.42
CA ASP A 43 4.28 9.09 8.27
C ASP A 43 5.19 7.91 8.67
N LEU A 44 4.79 7.19 9.72
CA LEU A 44 5.57 6.10 10.30
C LEU A 44 5.56 4.87 9.39
N PRO A 45 6.66 4.11 9.28
CA PRO A 45 6.64 2.81 8.63
C PRO A 45 5.62 1.88 9.29
N LEU A 46 4.92 1.06 8.50
CA LEU A 46 3.94 0.10 9.00
C LEU A 46 4.51 -0.79 10.12
N GLY A 47 5.78 -1.18 10.03
CA GLY A 47 6.45 -1.98 11.06
C GLY A 47 6.55 -1.27 12.42
N GLU A 48 6.66 0.06 12.44
CA GLU A 48 6.69 0.86 13.68
C GLU A 48 5.29 1.14 14.22
N CYS A 49 4.24 0.88 13.44
CA CYS A 49 2.85 1.04 13.86
C CYS A 49 2.26 -0.21 14.52
N PHE A 50 3.03 -1.29 14.68
CA PHE A 50 2.53 -2.56 15.22
C PHE A 50 1.89 -2.41 16.61
N ASP A 51 2.48 -1.58 17.47
CA ASP A 51 1.95 -1.31 18.83
C ASP A 51 0.93 -0.15 18.86
N LEU A 52 0.74 0.56 17.74
CA LEU A 52 -0.12 1.75 17.65
C LEU A 52 -1.50 1.46 17.07
N MET A 53 -1.70 0.31 16.43
CA MET A 53 -2.96 -0.08 15.83
C MET A 53 -3.32 -1.52 16.17
N ASP A 54 -4.59 -1.87 16.01
CA ASP A 54 -5.03 -3.24 16.17
C ASP A 54 -4.29 -4.19 15.20
N ARG A 55 -3.98 -5.40 15.68
CA ARG A 55 -3.23 -6.39 14.91
C ARG A 55 -3.96 -6.80 13.62
N ALA A 56 -5.27 -6.96 13.65
CA ALA A 56 -6.02 -7.34 12.46
C ALA A 56 -6.01 -6.21 11.41
N LEU A 57 -6.04 -4.94 11.86
CA LEU A 57 -5.87 -3.79 10.97
C LEU A 57 -4.46 -3.77 10.36
N TRP A 58 -3.42 -4.01 11.16
CA TRP A 58 -2.03 -4.07 10.70
C TRP A 58 -1.83 -5.17 9.65
N GLU A 59 -2.30 -6.39 9.93
CA GLU A 59 -2.21 -7.54 9.01
C GLU A 59 -2.98 -7.24 7.71
N ARG A 60 -4.11 -6.56 7.79
CA ARG A 60 -4.91 -6.21 6.61
C ARG A 60 -4.25 -5.16 5.73
N VAL A 61 -3.64 -4.12 6.31
CA VAL A 61 -2.84 -3.14 5.55
C VAL A 61 -1.68 -3.85 4.84
N ARG A 62 -1.02 -4.79 5.52
CA ARG A 62 0.06 -5.58 4.92
C ARG A 62 -0.43 -6.41 3.72
N LEU A 63 -1.58 -7.09 3.86
CA LEU A 63 -2.18 -7.89 2.80
C LEU A 63 -2.64 -7.04 1.61
N ASP A 64 -3.27 -5.89 1.85
CA ASP A 64 -3.69 -4.97 0.78
C ASP A 64 -2.47 -4.51 -0.04
N TYR A 65 -1.36 -4.16 0.63
CA TYR A 65 -0.11 -3.83 -0.03
C TYR A 65 0.48 -5.00 -0.83
N GLU A 66 0.50 -6.21 -0.28
CA GLU A 66 0.99 -7.41 -0.98
C GLU A 66 0.17 -7.68 -2.26
N CYS A 67 -1.16 -7.60 -2.19
CA CYS A 67 -2.05 -7.76 -3.33
C CYS A 67 -1.82 -6.71 -4.43
N GLU A 68 -1.63 -5.45 -4.04
CA GLU A 68 -1.35 -4.37 -5.00
C GLU A 68 0.02 -4.54 -5.65
N ARG A 69 1.04 -4.87 -4.86
CA ARG A 69 2.40 -5.14 -5.36
C ARG A 69 2.40 -6.28 -6.36
N ASP A 70 1.70 -7.37 -6.06
CA ASP A 70 1.66 -8.56 -6.91
C ASP A 70 0.88 -8.29 -8.21
N THR A 71 -0.19 -7.49 -8.15
CA THR A 71 -0.92 -7.01 -9.34
C THR A 71 -0.02 -6.16 -10.24
N ASN A 72 0.69 -5.18 -9.64
CA ASN A 72 1.63 -4.33 -10.37
C ASN A 72 2.78 -5.13 -10.99
N LEU A 73 3.26 -6.18 -10.30
CA LEU A 73 4.27 -7.09 -10.83
C LEU A 73 3.74 -7.90 -12.02
N ALA A 74 2.53 -8.44 -11.92
CA ALA A 74 1.89 -9.18 -13.02
C ALA A 74 1.75 -8.29 -14.27
N ASP A 75 1.32 -7.04 -14.10
CA ASP A 75 1.21 -6.07 -15.18
C ASP A 75 2.57 -5.71 -15.79
N ALA A 76 3.60 -5.52 -14.97
CA ALA A 76 4.96 -5.24 -15.44
C ALA A 76 5.51 -6.40 -16.28
N ILE A 77 5.28 -7.65 -15.85
CA ILE A 77 5.65 -8.85 -16.59
C ILE A 77 4.88 -8.92 -17.92
N HIS A 78 3.58 -8.64 -17.91
CA HIS A 78 2.75 -8.64 -19.11
C HIS A 78 3.26 -7.63 -20.16
N ARG A 79 3.49 -6.38 -19.75
CA ARG A 79 4.03 -5.32 -20.63
C ARG A 79 5.39 -5.69 -21.20
N THR A 80 6.27 -6.26 -20.37
CA THR A 80 7.59 -6.72 -20.81
C THR A 80 7.50 -7.82 -21.87
N ARG A 81 6.62 -8.82 -21.66
CA ARG A 81 6.39 -9.89 -22.65
C ARG A 81 5.85 -9.34 -23.97
N GLN A 82 4.94 -8.37 -23.94
CA GLN A 82 4.43 -7.71 -25.16
C GLN A 82 5.55 -6.99 -25.93
N ARG A 83 6.40 -6.23 -25.23
CA ARG A 83 7.55 -5.53 -25.84
C ARG A 83 8.52 -6.51 -26.51
N LEU A 84 8.88 -7.60 -25.82
CA LEU A 84 9.78 -8.62 -26.38
C LEU A 84 9.20 -9.30 -27.63
N ARG A 85 7.88 -9.56 -27.66
CA ARG A 85 7.19 -10.10 -28.84
C ARG A 85 7.19 -9.12 -30.01
N ALA A 86 6.99 -7.82 -29.75
CA ALA A 86 7.02 -6.79 -30.78
C ALA A 86 8.42 -6.64 -31.41
N VAL A 87 9.48 -6.67 -30.60
CA VAL A 87 10.88 -6.62 -31.08
C VAL A 87 11.22 -7.82 -31.97
N ARG A 88 10.72 -9.02 -31.62
CA ARG A 88 10.93 -10.24 -32.42
C ARG A 88 10.20 -10.25 -33.77
N LYS A 89 9.13 -9.47 -33.94
CA LYS A 89 8.36 -9.39 -35.20
C LYS A 89 8.97 -8.41 -36.22
N GLN A 90 9.94 -7.59 -35.83
CA GLN A 90 10.62 -6.63 -36.70
C GLN A 90 11.94 -7.15 -37.30
N ARG A 91 12.26 -8.44 -37.08
CA ARG A 91 13.36 -9.18 -37.70
C ARG A 91 12.79 -10.25 -38.61
#